data_AF-A0A4U0UCR0-F1
#
_entry.id   AF-A0A4U0UCR0-F1
#
_cell.length_a   1.000
_cell.length_b   1.000
_cell.length_c   1.000
_cell.angle_alpha   90.00
_cell.angle_beta   90.00
_cell.angle_gamma   90.00
#
_symmetry.space_group_name_H-M   'P 1'
#
loop_
_entity.id
_entity.type
_entity.pdbx_description
1 polymer ?
#
loop_
_entity_poly.entity_id
_entity_poly.type
_entity_poly.pdbx_seq_one_letter_code
_entity_poly.pdbx_strand_id
1 'polypeptide(L)'
;MTATRSSVYVVSAGLADLFAAAISMGLGAYLAAATESKHHDVVEEKERLCFRGGTRAPDERLYEVFRRHGVPREEASGAVNCLCANEALAVQFVLDLEHRTDKTGKTLACVEGLVMGTSYLVGGLIPLLPYFVFGHELRLGFYTSIGVTSFALLMFGFAKAKISGCGNRNSGWSAVQTLIIGAVAAGVSYGIVAGVKILLPTSC
;
A
#
# COMPACT_ATOMS: atom_id res chain seq x y z
N MET A 1 -20.82 -27.91 -27.51
CA MET A 1 -20.25 -26.57 -27.83
C MET A 1 -20.48 -25.51 -26.75
N THR A 2 -21.07 -25.83 -25.58
CA THR A 2 -21.38 -24.84 -24.51
C THR A 2 -20.26 -24.61 -23.49
N ALA A 3 -19.31 -25.53 -23.32
CA ALA A 3 -18.23 -25.41 -22.34
C ALA A 3 -17.17 -24.33 -22.67
N THR A 4 -16.91 -24.11 -23.97
CA THR A 4 -15.94 -23.10 -24.43
C THR A 4 -16.46 -21.68 -24.26
N ARG A 5 -17.78 -21.46 -24.42
CA ARG A 5 -18.40 -20.15 -24.19
C ARG A 5 -18.20 -19.70 -22.75
N SER A 6 -18.48 -20.57 -21.78
CA SER A 6 -18.34 -20.25 -20.34
C SER A 6 -16.91 -19.93 -19.93
N SER A 7 -15.90 -20.62 -20.48
CA SER A 7 -14.50 -20.34 -20.14
C SER A 7 -14.03 -18.98 -20.66
N VAL A 8 -14.41 -18.61 -21.89
CA VAL A 8 -14.07 -17.29 -22.45
C VAL A 8 -14.69 -16.16 -21.64
N TYR A 9 -15.95 -16.30 -21.19
CA TYR A 9 -16.59 -15.29 -20.33
C TYR A 9 -15.89 -15.13 -18.97
N VAL A 10 -15.47 -16.23 -18.33
CA VAL A 10 -14.79 -16.18 -17.03
C VAL A 10 -13.41 -15.53 -17.17
N VAL A 11 -12.66 -15.89 -18.21
CA VAL A 11 -11.32 -15.34 -18.46
C VAL A 11 -11.40 -13.87 -18.86
N SER A 12 -12.33 -13.47 -19.73
CA SER A 12 -12.46 -12.07 -20.15
C SER A 12 -12.98 -11.18 -19.02
N ALA A 13 -13.91 -11.66 -18.20
CA ALA A 13 -14.39 -10.94 -17.02
C ALA A 13 -13.28 -10.78 -15.97
N GLY A 14 -12.53 -11.84 -15.69
CA GLY A 14 -11.40 -11.78 -14.75
C GLY A 14 -10.27 -10.87 -15.25
N LEU A 15 -9.99 -10.86 -16.55
CA LEU A 15 -9.01 -9.96 -17.14
C LEU A 15 -9.46 -8.50 -17.07
N ALA A 16 -10.73 -8.22 -17.40
CA ALA A 16 -11.30 -6.88 -17.31
C ALA A 16 -11.25 -6.34 -15.87
N ASP A 17 -11.61 -7.16 -14.89
CA ASP A 17 -11.52 -6.83 -13.47
C ASP A 17 -10.08 -6.56 -13.02
N LEU A 18 -9.13 -7.39 -13.45
CA LEU A 18 -7.71 -7.21 -13.16
C LEU A 18 -7.17 -5.88 -13.69
N PHE A 19 -7.48 -5.52 -14.93
CA PHE A 19 -7.07 -4.23 -15.51
C PHE A 19 -7.72 -3.05 -14.78
N ALA A 20 -9.02 -3.14 -14.48
CA ALA A 20 -9.72 -2.09 -13.75
C ALA A 20 -9.11 -1.88 -12.34
N ALA A 21 -8.84 -2.96 -11.63
CA ALA A 21 -8.21 -2.93 -10.31
C ALA A 21 -6.76 -2.43 -10.36
N ALA A 22 -5.97 -2.82 -11.37
CA ALA A 22 -4.60 -2.33 -11.55
C ALA A 22 -4.55 -0.81 -11.80
N ILE A 23 -5.44 -0.30 -12.65
CA ILE A 23 -5.56 1.15 -12.91
C ILE A 23 -6.01 1.87 -11.63
N SER A 24 -7.01 1.32 -10.93
CA SER A 24 -7.51 1.89 -9.68
C SER A 24 -6.42 1.98 -8.61
N MET A 25 -5.67 0.90 -8.38
CA MET A 25 -4.57 0.90 -7.40
C MET A 25 -3.42 1.80 -7.80
N GLY A 26 -3.05 1.83 -9.09
CA GLY A 26 -1.98 2.72 -9.58
C GLY A 26 -2.33 4.20 -9.45
N LEU A 27 -3.54 4.59 -9.85
CA LEU A 27 -4.03 5.96 -9.66
C LEU A 27 -4.22 6.30 -8.18
N GLY A 28 -4.65 5.33 -7.37
CA GLY A 28 -4.78 5.48 -5.91
C GLY A 28 -3.44 5.78 -5.24
N ALA A 29 -2.39 5.03 -5.59
CA ALA A 29 -1.04 5.28 -5.08
C ALA A 29 -0.47 6.62 -5.55
N TYR A 30 -0.64 6.97 -6.84
CA TYR A 30 -0.25 8.30 -7.35
C TYR A 30 -0.95 9.42 -6.59
N LEU A 31 -2.26 9.31 -6.37
CA LEU A 31 -3.04 10.34 -5.70
C LEU A 31 -2.67 10.44 -4.22
N ALA A 32 -2.41 9.32 -3.55
CA ALA A 32 -1.94 9.30 -2.18
C ALA A 32 -0.61 10.07 -2.05
N ALA A 33 0.37 9.73 -2.87
CA ALA A 33 1.69 10.38 -2.90
C ALA A 33 1.60 11.87 -3.26
N ALA A 34 0.78 12.22 -4.24
CA ALA A 34 0.56 13.61 -4.64
C ALA A 34 -0.17 14.42 -3.54
N THR A 35 -1.07 13.78 -2.78
CA THR A 35 -1.78 14.43 -1.67
C THR A 35 -0.86 14.63 -0.47
N GLU A 36 0.00 13.65 -0.16
CA GLU A 36 1.00 13.75 0.89
C GLU A 36 2.01 14.87 0.61
N SER A 37 2.46 15.02 -0.64
CA SER A 37 3.30 16.15 -1.07
C SER A 37 2.60 17.51 -0.87
N LYS A 38 1.32 17.63 -1.26
CA LYS A 38 0.56 18.87 -1.01
C LYS A 38 0.34 19.12 0.48
N HIS A 39 0.12 18.06 1.25
CA HIS A 39 -0.03 18.17 2.69
C HIS A 39 1.25 18.68 3.34
N HIS A 40 2.42 18.18 2.90
CA HIS A 40 3.71 18.70 3.32
C HIS A 40 3.82 20.21 3.07
N ASP A 41 3.52 20.68 1.86
CA ASP A 41 3.64 22.10 1.50
C ASP A 41 2.77 23.00 2.40
N VAL A 42 1.53 22.57 2.66
CA VAL A 42 0.60 23.30 3.55
C VAL A 42 1.09 23.33 4.99
N VAL A 43 1.66 22.22 5.49
CA VAL A 43 2.21 22.17 6.86
C VAL A 43 3.45 23.05 6.95
N GLU A 44 4.36 23.00 5.98
CA GLU A 44 5.55 23.85 5.96
C GLU A 44 5.19 25.34 5.94
N GLU A 45 4.22 25.75 5.12
CA GLU A 45 3.79 27.15 5.05
C GLU A 45 3.21 27.61 6.40
N LYS A 46 2.36 26.80 7.04
CA LYS A 46 1.81 27.09 8.37
C LYS A 46 2.90 27.23 9.42
N GLU A 47 3.91 26.39 9.36
CA GLU A 47 5.05 26.43 10.28
C GLU A 47 5.89 27.70 10.07
N ARG A 48 6.22 28.05 8.83
CA ARG A 48 6.89 29.33 8.50
C ARG A 48 6.12 30.54 9.02
N LEU A 49 4.80 30.58 8.81
CA LEU A 49 3.97 31.68 9.29
C LEU A 49 3.97 31.80 10.82
N CYS A 50 3.94 30.68 11.53
CA CYS A 50 4.04 30.69 12.99
C CYS A 50 5.41 31.18 13.49
N PHE A 51 6.50 30.85 12.80
CA PHE A 51 7.84 31.34 13.17
C PHE A 51 8.02 32.85 12.87
N ARG A 52 7.34 33.39 11.85
CA ARG A 52 7.43 34.81 11.47
C ARG A 52 6.54 35.77 12.24
N GLY A 53 5.35 35.31 12.65
CA GLY A 53 4.33 36.20 13.21
C GLY A 53 3.43 35.54 14.26
N GLY A 54 3.84 34.38 14.80
CA GLY A 54 3.07 33.68 15.82
C GLY A 54 3.04 34.41 17.16
N THR A 55 2.00 34.15 17.94
CA THR A 55 1.83 34.66 19.32
C THR A 55 2.82 34.05 20.32
N ARG A 56 3.44 32.91 19.99
CA ARG A 56 4.52 32.30 20.77
C ARG A 56 5.86 32.64 20.15
N ALA A 57 6.83 32.95 20.99
CA ALA A 57 8.20 33.16 20.57
C ALA A 57 8.77 31.86 19.94
N PRO A 58 9.52 31.95 18.83
CA PRO A 58 9.98 30.80 18.05
C PRO A 58 10.93 29.87 18.83
N ASP A 59 11.67 30.43 19.78
CA ASP A 59 12.55 29.73 20.72
C ASP A 59 11.76 28.81 21.66
N GLU A 60 10.66 29.27 22.24
CA GLU A 60 9.85 28.47 23.18
C GLU A 60 9.24 27.24 22.49
N ARG A 61 8.90 27.37 21.20
CA ARG A 61 8.41 26.22 20.41
C ARG A 61 9.51 25.18 20.21
N LEU A 62 10.74 25.59 19.89
CA LEU A 62 11.87 24.67 19.75
C LEU A 62 12.21 23.98 21.09
N TYR A 63 12.18 24.72 22.20
CA TYR A 63 12.35 24.12 23.54
C TYR A 63 11.27 23.08 23.85
N GLU A 64 10.03 23.29 23.43
CA GLU A 64 8.95 22.30 23.59
C GLU A 64 9.24 21.01 22.80
N VAL A 65 9.71 21.15 21.55
CA VAL A 65 10.08 20.01 20.71
C VAL A 65 11.23 19.21 21.36
N PHE A 66 12.27 19.89 21.84
CA PHE A 66 13.38 19.23 22.55
C PHE A 66 12.93 18.56 23.84
N ARG A 67 12.05 19.20 24.62
CA ARG A 67 11.51 18.65 25.85
C ARG A 67 10.71 17.37 25.62
N ARG A 68 9.90 17.31 24.55
CA ARG A 68 9.19 16.08 24.14
C ARG A 68 10.12 14.94 23.80
N HIS A 69 11.33 15.26 23.33
CA HIS A 69 12.39 14.29 23.06
C HIS A 69 13.31 14.02 24.27
N GLY A 70 12.95 14.52 25.46
CA GLY A 70 13.68 14.26 26.70
C GLY A 70 14.91 15.13 26.92
N VAL A 71 15.13 16.17 26.11
CA VAL A 71 16.27 17.08 26.25
C VAL A 71 15.82 18.29 27.10
N PRO A 72 16.43 18.52 28.28
CA PRO A 72 16.07 19.65 29.13
C PRO A 72 16.51 20.98 28.51
N ARG A 73 15.83 22.07 28.91
CA ARG A 73 16.01 23.42 28.34
C ARG A 73 17.46 23.90 28.38
N GLU A 74 18.17 23.59 29.46
CA GLU A 74 19.57 24.00 29.67
C GLU A 74 20.50 23.38 28.62
N GLU A 75 20.32 22.09 28.32
CA GLU A 75 21.11 21.36 27.33
C GLU A 75 20.73 21.74 25.89
N ALA A 76 19.44 22.01 25.63
CA ALA A 76 18.96 22.41 24.31
C ALA A 76 19.29 23.85 23.94
N SER A 77 19.66 24.70 24.91
CA SER A 77 19.81 26.15 24.72
C SER A 77 20.76 26.54 23.58
N GLY A 78 21.90 25.87 23.45
CA GLY A 78 22.84 26.10 22.36
C GLY A 78 22.26 25.74 20.99
N ALA A 79 21.59 24.60 20.89
CA ALA A 79 20.96 24.14 19.65
C ALA A 79 19.80 25.06 19.23
N VAL A 80 18.95 25.45 20.18
CA VAL A 80 17.83 26.38 19.94
C VAL A 80 18.34 27.73 19.45
N ASN A 81 19.39 28.28 20.07
CA ASN A 81 19.98 29.55 19.61
C ASN A 81 20.53 29.47 18.18
N CYS A 82 21.21 28.37 17.83
CA CYS A 82 21.68 28.14 16.46
C CYS A 82 20.53 27.97 15.46
N LEU A 83 19.45 27.26 15.84
CA LEU A 83 18.27 27.08 15.00
C LEU A 83 17.51 28.40 14.81
N CYS A 84 17.37 29.20 15.87
CA CYS A 84 16.75 30.53 15.79
C CYS A 84 17.52 31.51 14.89
N ALA A 85 18.82 31.31 14.67
CA ALA A 85 19.60 32.12 13.73
C ALA A 85 19.19 31.88 12.26
N ASN A 86 18.53 30.77 11.95
CA ASN A 86 18.06 30.45 10.61
C ASN A 86 16.65 29.85 10.64
N GLU A 87 15.66 30.69 10.35
CA GLU A 87 14.23 30.32 10.29
C GLU A 87 13.98 29.07 9.45
N ALA A 88 14.66 28.92 8.30
CA ALA A 88 14.45 27.77 7.42
C ALA A 88 14.93 26.46 8.06
N LEU A 89 16.05 26.49 8.78
CA LEU A 89 16.56 25.33 9.53
C LEU A 89 15.66 25.01 10.72
N ALA A 90 15.15 26.00 11.44
CA ALA A 90 14.21 25.79 12.54
C ALA A 90 12.91 25.15 12.07
N VAL A 91 12.34 25.62 10.96
CA VAL A 91 11.11 25.06 10.38
C VAL A 91 11.34 23.63 9.88
N GLN A 92 12.44 23.37 9.15
CA GLN A 92 12.78 22.00 8.72
C GLN A 92 12.93 21.06 9.90
N PHE A 93 13.62 21.48 10.96
CA PHE A 93 13.81 20.68 12.17
C PHE A 93 12.48 20.30 12.84
N VAL A 94 11.54 21.25 12.91
CA VAL A 94 10.19 21.00 13.46
C VAL A 94 9.39 20.06 12.55
N LEU A 95 9.47 20.23 11.23
CA LEU A 95 8.82 19.33 10.27
C LEU A 95 9.34 17.89 10.38
N ASP A 96 10.65 17.72 10.43
CA ASP A 96 11.29 16.40 10.50
C ASP A 96 10.95 15.67 11.82
N LEU A 97 10.95 16.38 12.95
CA LEU A 97 10.72 15.77 14.26
C LEU A 97 9.24 15.61 14.64
N GLU A 98 8.40 16.61 14.36
CA GLU A 98 6.98 16.55 14.76
C GLU A 98 6.09 15.91 13.70
N HIS A 99 6.34 16.18 12.42
CA HIS A 99 5.43 15.77 11.34
C HIS A 99 5.95 14.55 10.56
N ARG A 100 7.28 14.29 10.58
CA ARG A 100 7.93 13.21 9.80
C ARG A 100 7.45 13.14 8.36
N THR A 101 7.10 14.29 7.79
CA THR A 101 6.58 14.38 6.43
C THR A 101 7.77 14.59 5.52
N ASP A 102 7.94 13.73 4.52
CA ASP A 102 8.93 13.92 3.47
C ASP A 102 8.32 14.60 2.25
N LYS A 103 9.12 15.42 1.56
CA LYS A 103 8.71 15.98 0.27
C LYS A 103 8.84 14.93 -0.82
N THR A 104 7.73 14.28 -1.14
CA THR A 104 7.64 13.42 -2.31
C THR A 104 7.60 14.26 -3.59
N GLY A 105 8.57 14.09 -4.48
CA GLY A 105 8.58 14.77 -5.78
C GLY A 105 7.49 14.27 -6.73
N LYS A 106 7.03 15.12 -7.67
CA LYS A 106 6.01 14.75 -8.67
C LYS A 106 6.38 13.49 -9.47
N THR A 107 7.67 13.35 -9.81
CA THR A 107 8.19 12.18 -10.53
C THR A 107 8.09 10.92 -9.67
N LEU A 108 8.39 11.02 -8.37
CA LEU A 108 8.32 9.90 -7.44
C LEU A 108 6.88 9.41 -7.27
N ALA A 109 5.91 10.33 -7.11
CA ALA A 109 4.49 9.97 -7.07
C ALA A 109 4.02 9.22 -8.32
N CYS A 110 4.49 9.63 -9.51
CA CYS A 110 4.18 8.93 -10.76
C CYS A 110 4.80 7.53 -10.80
N VAL A 111 6.05 7.39 -10.35
CA VAL A 111 6.73 6.10 -10.27
C VAL A 111 6.04 5.17 -9.27
N GLU A 112 5.62 5.65 -8.10
CA GLU A 112 4.89 4.85 -7.10
C GLU A 112 3.57 4.34 -7.66
N GLY A 113 2.80 5.19 -8.33
CA GLY A 113 1.58 4.80 -9.01
C GLY A 113 1.81 3.75 -10.10
N LEU A 114 2.84 3.95 -10.93
CA LEU A 114 3.19 3.02 -11.99
C LEU A 114 3.60 1.65 -11.42
N VAL A 115 4.51 1.64 -10.44
CA VAL A 115 5.01 0.41 -9.80
C VAL A 115 3.88 -0.36 -9.14
N MET A 116 2.97 0.31 -8.43
CA MET A 116 1.81 -0.33 -7.80
C MET A 116 0.87 -0.93 -8.84
N GLY A 117 0.53 -0.17 -9.89
CA GLY A 117 -0.35 -0.66 -10.96
C GLY A 117 0.25 -1.84 -11.73
N THR A 118 1.52 -1.75 -12.13
CA THR A 118 2.19 -2.85 -12.87
C THR A 118 2.39 -4.08 -11.99
N SER A 119 2.72 -3.90 -10.71
CA SER A 119 2.86 -5.02 -9.77
C SER A 119 1.54 -5.74 -9.55
N TYR A 120 0.42 -5.00 -9.47
CA TYR A 120 -0.91 -5.59 -9.36
C TYR A 120 -1.28 -6.37 -10.63
N LEU A 121 -1.02 -5.80 -11.80
CA LEU A 121 -1.28 -6.45 -13.09
C LEU A 121 -0.48 -7.75 -13.24
N VAL A 122 0.83 -7.72 -12.96
CA VAL A 122 1.70 -8.91 -13.06
C VAL A 122 1.33 -9.93 -11.98
N GLY A 123 1.09 -9.49 -10.75
CA GLY A 123 0.73 -10.36 -9.64
C GLY A 123 -0.61 -11.07 -9.86
N GLY A 124 -1.61 -10.37 -10.38
CA GLY A 124 -2.92 -10.95 -10.68
C GLY A 124 -2.97 -11.81 -11.94
N LEU A 125 -1.95 -11.73 -12.82
CA LEU A 125 -1.83 -12.63 -13.97
C LEU A 125 -1.34 -14.03 -13.59
N ILE A 126 -0.58 -14.15 -12.49
CA ILE A 126 0.00 -15.42 -12.02
C ILE A 126 -1.07 -16.51 -11.78
N PRO A 127 -2.20 -16.25 -11.08
CA PRO A 127 -3.28 -17.22 -10.91
C PRO A 127 -4.06 -17.53 -12.19
N LEU A 128 -4.00 -16.67 -13.20
CA LEU A 128 -4.70 -16.82 -14.48
C LEU A 128 -3.91 -17.68 -15.48
N LEU A 129 -2.56 -17.69 -15.39
CA LEU A 129 -1.68 -18.45 -16.28
C LEU A 129 -2.05 -19.95 -16.42
N PRO A 130 -2.37 -20.70 -15.34
CA PRO A 130 -2.73 -22.11 -15.45
C PRO A 130 -3.99 -22.35 -16.30
N TYR A 131 -4.94 -21.42 -16.29
CA TYR A 131 -6.17 -21.53 -17.09
C TYR A 131 -5.92 -21.41 -18.60
N PHE A 132 -4.89 -20.65 -19.01
CA PHE A 132 -4.49 -20.55 -20.42
C PHE A 132 -3.78 -21.81 -20.92
N VAL A 133 -3.05 -22.52 -20.05
CA VAL A 133 -2.24 -23.70 -20.42
C VAL A 133 -3.05 -25.01 -20.38
N PHE A 134 -3.95 -25.17 -19.41
CA PHE A 134 -4.65 -26.44 -19.14
C PHE A 134 -6.14 -26.46 -19.54
N GLY A 135 -6.56 -25.57 -20.44
CA GLY A 135 -7.98 -25.31 -20.78
C GLY A 135 -8.83 -26.48 -21.28
N HIS A 136 -8.28 -27.69 -21.44
CA HIS A 136 -9.00 -28.87 -21.93
C HIS A 136 -9.60 -29.76 -20.81
N GLU A 137 -9.15 -29.62 -19.55
CA GLU A 137 -9.71 -30.37 -18.41
C GLU A 137 -9.99 -29.48 -17.19
N LEU A 138 -11.27 -29.13 -16.99
CA LEU A 138 -11.68 -28.22 -15.91
C LEU A 138 -11.31 -28.72 -14.49
N ARG A 139 -11.32 -30.03 -14.23
CA ARG A 139 -10.96 -30.58 -12.91
C ARG A 139 -9.47 -30.47 -12.62
N LEU A 140 -8.63 -30.85 -13.58
CA LEU A 140 -7.18 -30.78 -13.44
C LEU A 140 -6.69 -29.32 -13.41
N GLY A 141 -7.29 -28.43 -14.21
CA GLY A 141 -7.02 -26.99 -14.19
C GLY A 141 -7.39 -26.30 -12.86
N PHE A 142 -8.46 -26.74 -12.21
CA PHE A 142 -8.88 -26.18 -10.91
C PHE A 142 -7.91 -26.54 -9.78
N TYR A 143 -7.54 -27.82 -9.64
CA TYR A 143 -6.60 -28.24 -8.58
C TYR A 143 -5.19 -27.68 -8.79
N THR A 144 -4.72 -27.61 -10.04
CA THR A 144 -3.42 -27.01 -10.37
C THR A 144 -3.42 -25.51 -10.11
N SER A 145 -4.50 -24.79 -10.40
CA SER A 145 -4.64 -23.37 -10.09
C SER A 145 -4.61 -23.09 -8.58
N ILE A 146 -5.29 -23.91 -7.76
CA ILE A 146 -5.22 -23.79 -6.29
C ILE A 146 -3.78 -24.00 -5.80
N GLY A 147 -3.09 -25.02 -6.33
CA GLY A 147 -1.70 -25.30 -5.96
C GLY A 147 -0.75 -24.15 -6.33
N VAL A 148 -0.85 -23.65 -7.56
CA VAL A 148 -0.03 -22.53 -8.05
C VAL A 148 -0.32 -21.24 -7.27
N THR A 149 -1.60 -20.94 -7.02
CA THR A 149 -2.00 -19.75 -6.25
C THR A 149 -1.53 -19.84 -4.80
N SER A 150 -1.66 -21.01 -4.17
CA SER A 150 -1.18 -21.24 -2.81
C SER A 150 0.34 -21.10 -2.73
N PHE A 151 1.07 -21.65 -3.70
CA PHE A 151 2.52 -21.49 -3.78
C PHE A 151 2.92 -20.03 -4.00
N ALA A 152 2.24 -19.32 -4.90
CA ALA A 152 2.47 -17.90 -5.15
C ALA A 152 2.22 -17.06 -3.88
N LEU A 153 1.12 -17.28 -3.17
CA LEU A 153 0.80 -16.57 -1.92
C LEU A 153 1.84 -16.83 -0.83
N LEU A 154 2.32 -18.08 -0.70
CA LEU A 154 3.37 -18.43 0.24
C LEU A 154 4.71 -17.76 -0.12
N MET A 155 5.09 -17.76 -1.40
CA MET A 155 6.28 -17.07 -1.89
C MET A 155 6.20 -15.56 -1.66
N PHE A 156 5.07 -14.92 -2.00
CA PHE A 156 4.87 -13.49 -1.78
C PHE A 156 4.88 -13.14 -0.30
N GLY A 157 4.22 -13.92 0.55
CA GLY A 157 4.22 -13.70 2.00
C GLY A 157 5.61 -13.87 2.61
N PHE A 158 6.40 -14.84 2.13
CA PHE A 158 7.79 -15.03 2.56
C PHE A 158 8.70 -13.89 2.07
N ALA A 159 8.60 -13.51 0.79
CA ALA A 159 9.37 -12.42 0.21
C ALA A 159 9.08 -11.10 0.91
N LYS A 160 7.80 -10.79 1.17
CA LYS A 160 7.38 -9.60 1.93
C LYS A 160 8.04 -9.57 3.31
N ALA A 161 8.02 -10.68 4.05
CA ALA A 161 8.59 -10.72 5.39
C ALA A 161 10.12 -10.61 5.42
N LYS A 162 10.79 -11.19 4.41
CA LYS A 162 12.24 -11.04 4.19
C LYS A 162 12.63 -9.59 3.91
N ILE A 163 11.90 -8.91 3.02
CA ILE A 163 12.18 -7.52 2.66
C ILE A 163 11.88 -6.57 3.83
N SER A 164 10.84 -6.85 4.63
CA SER A 164 10.53 -6.07 5.84
C SER A 164 11.48 -6.32 7.02
N GLY A 165 12.53 -7.12 6.87
CA GLY A 165 13.54 -7.34 7.94
C GLY A 165 13.02 -8.10 9.16
N CYS A 166 11.84 -8.73 9.10
CA CYS A 166 11.33 -9.56 10.18
C CYS A 166 12.16 -10.85 10.28
N GLY A 167 12.63 -11.20 11.49
CA GLY A 167 13.49 -12.38 11.72
C GLY A 167 12.93 -13.67 11.09
N ASN A 168 13.82 -14.61 10.73
CA ASN A 168 13.50 -15.81 9.94
C ASN A 168 12.29 -16.63 10.49
N ARG A 169 12.08 -16.65 11.82
CA ARG A 169 10.93 -17.33 12.46
C ARG A 169 9.58 -16.64 12.19
N ASN A 170 9.58 -15.33 12.02
CA ASN A 170 8.38 -14.54 11.69
C ASN A 170 8.04 -14.57 10.20
N SER A 171 9.00 -14.90 9.33
CA SER A 171 8.77 -14.99 7.88
C SER A 171 7.84 -16.14 7.50
N GLY A 172 7.96 -17.31 8.17
CA GLY A 172 7.02 -18.42 7.98
C GLY A 172 5.59 -18.06 8.41
N TRP A 173 5.45 -17.31 9.52
CA TRP A 173 4.14 -16.86 10.00
C TRP A 173 3.47 -15.87 9.04
N SER A 174 4.25 -14.96 8.44
CA SER A 174 3.72 -14.01 7.44
C SER A 174 3.23 -14.71 6.16
N ALA A 175 3.93 -15.76 5.72
CA ALA A 175 3.49 -16.59 4.60
C ALA A 175 2.16 -17.29 4.91
N VAL A 176 2.04 -17.91 6.08
CA VAL A 176 0.80 -18.56 6.54
C VAL A 176 -0.35 -17.54 6.65
N GLN A 177 -0.09 -16.37 7.23
CA GLN A 177 -1.09 -15.30 7.34
C GLN A 177 -1.58 -14.85 5.97
N THR A 178 -0.68 -14.65 5.00
CA THR A 178 -1.03 -14.27 3.63
C THR A 178 -1.88 -15.34 2.95
N LEU A 179 -1.54 -16.62 3.16
CA LEU A 179 -2.32 -17.75 2.66
C LEU A 179 -3.72 -17.80 3.29
N ILE A 180 -3.84 -17.61 4.61
CA ILE A 180 -5.13 -17.60 5.32
C ILE A 180 -6.01 -16.46 4.83
N ILE A 181 -5.47 -15.24 4.67
CA ILE A 181 -6.21 -14.10 4.15
C ILE A 181 -6.69 -14.39 2.73
N GLY A 182 -5.84 -14.96 1.88
CA GLY A 182 -6.21 -15.38 0.53
C GLY A 182 -7.32 -16.45 0.53
N ALA A 183 -7.21 -17.45 1.39
CA ALA A 183 -8.21 -18.51 1.52
C ALA A 183 -9.57 -17.99 2.01
N VAL A 184 -9.57 -17.07 2.98
CA VAL A 184 -10.79 -16.42 3.48
C VAL A 184 -11.41 -15.56 2.38
N ALA A 185 -10.62 -14.75 1.67
CA ALA A 185 -11.13 -13.93 0.56
C ALA A 185 -11.75 -14.78 -0.56
N ALA A 186 -11.08 -15.88 -0.95
CA ALA A 186 -11.61 -16.82 -1.94
C ALA A 186 -12.90 -17.51 -1.44
N GLY A 187 -12.94 -17.91 -0.17
CA GLY A 187 -14.11 -18.51 0.46
C GLY A 187 -15.32 -17.56 0.51
N VAL A 188 -15.09 -16.29 0.83
CA VAL A 188 -16.13 -15.24 0.83
C VAL A 188 -16.63 -15.00 -0.59
N SER A 189 -15.74 -14.86 -1.58
CA SER A 189 -16.11 -14.68 -2.98
C SER A 189 -16.97 -15.85 -3.49
N TYR A 190 -16.56 -17.09 -3.21
CA TYR A 190 -17.34 -18.27 -3.55
C TYR A 190 -18.71 -18.29 -2.84
N GLY A 191 -18.73 -17.92 -1.54
CA GLY A 191 -19.95 -17.82 -0.75
C GLY A 191 -20.96 -16.82 -1.32
N ILE A 192 -20.50 -15.67 -1.80
CA ILE A 192 -21.34 -14.66 -2.47
C ILE A 192 -21.95 -15.24 -3.74
N VAL A 193 -21.14 -15.86 -4.60
CA VAL A 193 -21.63 -16.47 -5.85
C VAL A 193 -22.64 -17.58 -5.58
N ALA A 194 -22.37 -18.43 -4.58
CA ALA A 194 -23.29 -19.49 -4.16
C ALA A 194 -24.59 -18.92 -3.61
N GLY A 195 -24.54 -17.87 -2.78
CA GLY A 195 -25.70 -17.19 -2.23
C GLY A 195 -26.58 -16.55 -3.31
N VAL A 196 -25.98 -15.85 -4.28
CA VAL A 196 -26.71 -15.27 -5.42
C VAL A 196 -27.40 -16.36 -6.24
N LYS A 197 -26.74 -17.50 -6.47
CA LYS A 197 -27.31 -18.63 -7.21
C LYS A 197 -28.51 -19.27 -6.48
N ILE A 198 -28.51 -19.27 -5.15
CA ILE A 198 -29.64 -19.75 -4.34
C ILE A 198 -30.80 -18.75 -4.36
N LEU A 199 -30.51 -17.44 -4.37
CA LEU A 199 -31.52 -16.38 -4.32
C LEU A 199 -32.19 -16.11 -5.68
N LEU A 200 -31.46 -16.31 -6.77
CA LEU A 200 -31.95 -16.28 -8.13
C LEU A 200 -31.90 -17.70 -8.71
N PRO A 201 -32.78 -18.62 -8.27
CA PRO A 201 -32.92 -19.89 -8.95
C PRO A 201 -33.35 -19.55 -10.37
N THR A 202 -32.46 -19.79 -11.33
CA THR A 202 -32.75 -19.63 -12.74
C THR A 202 -33.91 -20.56 -13.07
N SER A 203 -35.13 -20.03 -13.05
CA SER A 203 -36.31 -20.65 -13.66
C SER A 203 -36.07 -20.66 -15.17
N CYS A 204 -35.50 -21.75 -15.66
CA CYS A 204 -35.49 -22.16 -17.06
C CYS A 204 -35.93 -23.62 -17.10
#